data_AF-A0A376UDQ5-F1
#
_entry.id   AF-A0A376UDQ5-F1
#
_cell.length_a   1.000
_cell.length_b   1.000
_cell.length_c   1.000
_cell.angle_alpha   90.00
_cell.angle_beta   90.00
_cell.angle_gamma   90.00
#
_symmetry.space_group_name_H-M   'P 1'
#
loop_
_entity.id
_entity.type
_entity.pdbx_description
1 polymer ?
#
loop_
_entity_poly.entity_id
_entity_poly.type
_entity_poly.pdbx_seq_one_letter_code
_entity_poly.pdbx_strand_id
1 'polypeptide(L)'
;MEATGFYRVALTEAQPGDVLLCCFGSSVPNHAAIYCGDGELLHHIPEQLSKRERYTDKWQRRTHSLWRHRAWRASAFTGICNDLAAAIDLRVKTGAEAIRALATQLPVFVRN
;
A
#
# COMPACT_ATOMS: atom_id res chain seq x y z
N MET A 1 -6.10 17.47 -4.93
CA MET A 1 -4.88 16.66 -4.96
C MET A 1 -3.66 17.49 -5.36
N GLU A 2 -3.67 18.18 -6.51
CA GLU A 2 -2.47 18.89 -6.98
C GLU A 2 -1.96 19.99 -6.04
N ALA A 3 -2.87 20.82 -5.52
CA ALA A 3 -2.54 21.86 -4.55
C ALA A 3 -1.92 21.33 -3.24
N THR A 4 -2.04 20.03 -2.96
CA THR A 4 -1.51 19.38 -1.76
C THR A 4 -0.25 18.57 -2.05
N GLY A 5 0.47 18.90 -3.13
CA GLY A 5 1.76 18.28 -3.45
C GLY A 5 1.67 16.93 -4.16
N PHE A 6 0.48 16.51 -4.61
CA PHE A 6 0.33 15.30 -5.41
C PHE A 6 0.39 15.60 -6.90
N TYR A 7 0.78 14.62 -7.70
CA TYR A 7 0.64 14.64 -9.15
C TYR A 7 0.05 13.32 -9.62
N ARG A 8 -0.64 13.35 -10.75
CA ARG A 8 -1.32 12.19 -11.30
C ARG A 8 -0.30 11.27 -11.98
N VAL A 9 -0.50 9.96 -11.84
CA VAL A 9 0.36 8.92 -12.40
C VAL A 9 -0.48 7.98 -13.25
N ALA A 10 0.09 7.42 -14.33
CA ALA A 10 -0.59 6.39 -15.11
C ALA A 10 -0.72 5.10 -14.28
N LEU A 11 -1.84 4.38 -14.41
CA LEU A 11 -2.06 3.14 -13.64
C LEU A 11 -1.01 2.07 -13.95
N THR A 12 -0.45 2.08 -15.16
CA THR A 12 0.64 1.18 -15.58
C THR A 12 1.98 1.49 -14.92
N GLU A 13 2.12 2.67 -14.31
CA GLU A 13 3.34 3.15 -13.63
C GLU A 13 3.16 3.16 -12.10
N ALA A 14 2.14 2.44 -11.61
CA ALA A 14 1.84 2.36 -10.20
C ALA A 14 3.01 1.78 -9.42
N GLN A 15 3.35 2.44 -8.31
CA GLN A 15 4.39 1.97 -7.40
C GLN A 15 3.90 1.98 -5.95
N PRO A 16 4.56 1.22 -5.06
CA PRO A 16 4.19 1.20 -3.66
C PRO A 16 4.20 2.59 -3.02
N GLY A 17 3.13 2.92 -2.29
CA GLY A 17 2.90 4.21 -1.67
C GLY A 17 2.10 5.22 -2.51
N ASP A 18 1.74 4.87 -3.76
CA ASP A 18 0.80 5.69 -4.54
C ASP A 18 -0.61 5.59 -3.97
N VAL A 19 -1.38 6.68 -4.09
CA VAL A 19 -2.76 6.78 -3.62
C VAL A 19 -3.72 6.55 -4.77
N LEU A 20 -4.56 5.51 -4.67
CA LEU A 20 -5.69 5.28 -5.54
C LEU A 20 -6.91 5.98 -4.98
N LEU A 21 -7.57 6.79 -5.81
CA LEU A 21 -8.91 7.28 -5.54
C LEU A 21 -9.92 6.44 -6.32
N CYS A 22 -10.96 6.00 -5.62
CA CYS A 22 -12.00 5.13 -6.14
C CYS A 22 -13.40 5.71 -5.95
N CYS A 23 -14.32 5.31 -6.82
CA CYS A 23 -15.73 5.68 -6.78
C CYS A 23 -16.58 4.48 -6.31
N PHE A 24 -17.14 4.58 -5.11
CA PHE A 24 -18.04 3.56 -4.55
C PHE A 24 -19.47 4.13 -4.44
N GLY A 25 -20.37 3.67 -5.30
CA GLY A 25 -21.78 4.11 -5.29
C GLY A 25 -21.98 5.60 -5.59
N SER A 26 -21.00 6.25 -6.23
CA SER A 26 -20.98 7.68 -6.50
C SER A 26 -20.28 7.94 -7.84
N SER A 27 -20.59 9.08 -8.48
CA SER A 27 -19.88 9.58 -9.66
C SER A 27 -18.59 10.33 -9.31
N VAL A 28 -18.43 10.72 -8.04
CA VAL A 28 -17.23 11.41 -7.55
C VAL A 28 -16.37 10.48 -6.69
N PRO A 29 -15.03 10.65 -6.70
CA PRO A 29 -14.15 9.83 -5.87
C PRO A 29 -14.43 10.06 -4.39
N ASN A 30 -14.64 8.96 -3.66
CA ASN A 30 -15.05 9.00 -2.25
C ASN A 30 -14.29 7.99 -1.37
N HIS A 31 -13.40 7.20 -1.97
CA HIS A 31 -12.58 6.23 -1.25
C HIS A 31 -11.12 6.37 -1.68
N ALA A 32 -10.21 6.27 -0.71
CA ALA A 32 -8.78 6.30 -0.94
C ALA A 32 -8.13 5.00 -0.44
N ALA A 33 -7.21 4.47 -1.23
CA ALA A 33 -6.39 3.31 -0.90
C ALA A 33 -4.93 3.59 -1.24
N ILE A 34 -3.99 2.96 -0.54
CA ILE A 34 -2.57 3.01 -0.84
C ILE A 34 -2.20 1.75 -1.61
N TYR A 35 -1.55 1.88 -2.77
CA TYR A 35 -0.99 0.73 -3.47
C TYR A 35 0.21 0.19 -2.70
N CYS A 36 0.22 -1.11 -2.40
CA CYS A 36 1.28 -1.74 -1.63
C CYS A 36 2.35 -2.41 -2.48
N GLY A 37 2.18 -2.47 -3.80
CA GLY A 37 2.95 -3.38 -4.66
C GLY A 37 2.25 -4.72 -4.80
N ASP A 38 2.75 -5.55 -5.73
CA ASP A 38 2.29 -6.93 -5.95
C ASP A 38 0.77 -7.13 -6.09
N GLY A 39 0.08 -6.11 -6.59
CA GLY A 39 -1.38 -6.15 -6.74
C GLY A 39 -2.12 -6.09 -5.40
N GLU A 40 -1.56 -5.49 -4.36
CA GLU A 40 -2.23 -5.27 -3.07
C GLU A 40 -2.57 -3.80 -2.82
N LEU A 41 -3.66 -3.56 -2.09
CA LEU A 41 -4.12 -2.27 -1.61
C LEU A 41 -4.24 -2.28 -0.09
N LEU A 42 -3.73 -1.24 0.58
CA LEU A 42 -4.02 -0.93 1.96
C LEU A 42 -5.11 0.14 2.02
N HIS A 43 -6.19 -0.15 2.72
CA HIS A 43 -7.29 0.80 2.89
C HIS A 43 -8.02 0.58 4.21
N HIS A 44 -8.82 1.56 4.61
CA HIS A 44 -9.73 1.43 5.76
C HIS A 44 -11.08 0.87 5.31
N ILE A 45 -11.65 -0.01 6.12
CA ILE A 45 -12.98 -0.56 5.96
C ILE A 45 -13.83 0.02 7.10
N PRO A 46 -15.05 0.55 6.82
CA PRO A 46 -15.91 1.09 7.87
C PRO A 46 -16.03 0.14 9.06
N GLU A 47 -15.86 0.70 10.26
CA GLU A 47 -15.97 -0.02 11.55
C GLU A 47 -14.94 -1.14 11.74
N GLN A 48 -13.88 -1.16 10.93
CA GLN A 48 -12.83 -2.17 10.97
C GLN A 48 -11.44 -1.52 10.93
N LEU A 49 -10.44 -2.29 11.35
CA LEU A 49 -9.05 -1.93 11.17
C LEU A 49 -8.70 -1.85 9.68
N SER A 50 -7.67 -1.05 9.36
CA SER A 50 -7.11 -1.04 8.01
C SER A 50 -6.64 -2.43 7.60
N LYS A 51 -6.84 -2.76 6.33
CA LYS A 51 -6.58 -4.09 5.80
C LYS A 51 -5.84 -4.02 4.46
N ARG A 52 -4.98 -5.02 4.22
CA ARG A 52 -4.45 -5.33 2.89
C ARG A 52 -5.41 -6.25 2.14
N GLU A 53 -5.77 -5.88 0.92
CA GLU A 53 -6.54 -6.74 0.04
C GLU A 53 -6.11 -6.63 -1.42
N ARG A 54 -6.48 -7.63 -2.21
CA ARG A 54 -6.04 -7.74 -3.60
C ARG A 54 -6.70 -6.69 -4.50
N TYR A 55 -5.90 -6.04 -5.33
CA TYR A 55 -6.30 -5.09 -6.35
C TYR A 55 -6.94 -5.78 -7.58
N THR A 56 -8.11 -6.37 -7.35
CA THR A 56 -8.87 -7.13 -8.34
C THR A 56 -9.49 -6.24 -9.43
N ASP A 57 -10.00 -6.83 -10.51
CA ASP A 57 -10.70 -6.11 -11.58
C ASP A 57 -11.90 -5.29 -11.05
N LYS A 58 -12.54 -5.74 -9.96
CA LYS A 58 -13.62 -4.98 -9.30
C LYS A 58 -13.11 -3.65 -8.77
N TRP A 59 -11.90 -3.62 -8.21
CA TRP A 59 -11.24 -2.40 -7.77
C TRP A 59 -10.77 -1.55 -8.93
N GLN A 60 -10.16 -2.17 -9.95
CA GLN A 60 -9.71 -1.46 -11.14
C GLN A 60 -10.86 -0.73 -11.85
N ARG A 61 -12.02 -1.38 -12.00
CA ARG A 61 -13.24 -0.74 -12.55
C ARG A 61 -13.77 0.43 -11.72
N ARG A 62 -13.46 0.48 -10.43
CA ARG A 62 -13.85 1.57 -9.51
C ARG A 62 -12.77 2.62 -9.38
N THR A 63 -11.57 2.39 -9.91
CA THR A 63 -10.44 3.30 -9.78
C THR A 63 -10.64 4.49 -10.69
N HIS A 64 -10.71 5.67 -10.10
CA HIS A 64 -10.84 6.92 -10.82
C HIS A 64 -9.46 7.46 -11.25
N SER A 65 -8.48 7.38 -10.35
CA SER A 65 -7.16 8.01 -10.57
C SER A 65 -6.13 7.53 -9.57
N LEU A 66 -4.87 7.53 -10.01
CA LEU A 66 -3.69 7.26 -9.19
C LEU A 66 -2.89 8.55 -8.98
N TRP A 67 -2.37 8.75 -7.78
CA TRP A 67 -1.66 9.96 -7.37
C TRP A 67 -0.41 9.64 -6.57
N ARG A 68 0.69 10.35 -6.86
CA ARG A 68 1.95 10.28 -6.12
C ARG A 68 2.28 11.62 -5.49
N HIS A 69 2.71 11.61 -4.23
CA HIS A 69 3.15 12.82 -3.55
C HIS A 69 4.58 13.17 -3.98
N ARG A 70 4.88 14.46 -4.18
CA ARG A 70 6.22 14.94 -4.59
C ARG A 70 7.32 14.61 -3.58
N ALA A 71 6.97 14.54 -2.30
CA ALA A 71 7.91 14.14 -1.24
C ALA A 71 7.98 12.62 -1.03
N TRP A 72 7.44 11.81 -1.94
CA TRP A 72 7.51 10.35 -1.83
C TRP A 72 8.96 9.88 -1.70
N ARG A 73 9.18 8.96 -0.77
CA ARG A 73 10.45 8.26 -0.56
C ARG A 73 10.16 6.81 -0.24
N ALA A 74 10.98 5.89 -0.75
CA ALA A 74 10.86 4.46 -0.45
C ALA A 74 10.78 4.20 1.07
N SER A 75 11.58 4.90 1.86
CA SER A 75 11.60 4.77 3.33
C SER A 75 10.27 5.11 4.01
N ALA A 76 9.50 6.06 3.47
CA ALA A 76 8.19 6.42 4.04
C ALA A 76 7.19 5.28 3.87
N PHE A 77 7.24 4.59 2.73
CA PHE A 77 6.41 3.41 2.49
C PHE A 77 6.91 2.19 3.29
N THR A 78 8.22 1.98 3.37
CA THR A 78 8.81 0.92 4.21
C THR A 78 8.40 1.05 5.68
N GLY A 79 8.33 2.28 6.23
CA GLY A 79 7.83 2.50 7.59
C GLY A 79 6.42 1.93 7.79
N ILE A 80 5.49 2.25 6.89
CA ILE A 80 4.11 1.72 6.92
C ILE A 80 4.09 0.19 6.85
N CYS A 81 4.89 -0.40 5.95
CA CYS A 81 5.00 -1.86 5.85
C CYS A 81 5.55 -2.50 7.12
N ASN A 82 6.54 -1.89 7.74
CA ASN A 82 7.15 -2.38 8.98
C ASN A 82 6.15 -2.37 10.13
N ASP A 83 5.38 -1.29 10.29
CA ASP A 83 4.35 -1.20 11.33
C ASP A 83 3.28 -2.28 11.14
N LEU A 84 2.89 -2.53 9.89
CA LEU A 84 1.92 -3.57 9.55
C LEU A 84 2.48 -4.99 9.75
N ALA A 85 3.77 -5.20 9.48
CA ALA A 85 4.45 -6.47 9.73
C ALA A 85 4.67 -6.72 11.21
N ALA A 86 4.95 -5.69 12.01
CA ALA A 86 5.11 -5.80 13.47
C ALA A 86 3.80 -6.21 14.18
N ALA A 87 2.64 -5.91 13.58
CA ALA A 87 1.35 -6.40 14.06
C ALA A 87 1.09 -7.89 13.75
N ILE A 88 1.93 -8.53 12.92
CA ILE A 88 1.96 -9.98 12.79
C ILE A 88 2.67 -10.51 14.03
N ASP A 89 1.89 -11.06 14.97
CA ASP A 89 2.37 -11.88 16.08
C ASP A 89 3.38 -12.90 15.52
N LEU A 90 4.67 -12.61 15.70
CA LEU A 90 5.75 -13.50 15.31
C LEU A 90 5.66 -14.71 16.25
N ARG A 91 4.83 -15.69 15.89
CA ARG A 91 4.88 -17.06 16.43
C ARG A 91 6.10 -17.79 15.90
N VAL A 92 7.26 -17.16 16.00
CA VAL A 92 8.56 -17.75 15.73
C VAL A 92 9.08 -18.30 17.05
N LYS A 93 9.47 -19.57 17.04
CA LYS A 93 9.95 -20.26 18.24
C LYS A 93 11.41 -19.94 18.51
N THR A 94 12.11 -19.36 17.52
CA THR A 94 13.55 -19.08 17.58
C THR A 94 13.92 -17.76 16.90
N GLY A 95 15.06 -17.17 17.31
CA GLY A 95 15.59 -15.96 16.69
C GLY A 95 15.94 -16.11 15.21
N ALA A 96 16.31 -17.31 14.76
CA ALA A 96 16.62 -17.58 13.35
C ALA A 96 15.37 -17.55 12.45
N GLU A 97 14.22 -18.01 12.97
CA GLU A 97 12.93 -17.93 12.28
C GLU A 97 12.44 -16.47 12.21
N ALA A 98 12.65 -15.68 13.26
CA ALA A 98 12.37 -14.24 13.26
C ALA A 98 13.19 -13.53 12.16
N ILE A 99 14.49 -13.80 12.10
CA ILE A 99 15.39 -13.21 11.09
C ILE A 99 14.99 -13.62 9.67
N ARG A 100 14.63 -14.89 9.44
CA ARG A 100 14.16 -15.35 8.11
C ARG A 100 12.83 -14.70 7.71
N ALA A 101 11.86 -14.63 8.62
CA ALA A 101 10.57 -14.00 8.36
C ALA A 101 10.74 -12.52 8.00
N LEU A 102 11.56 -11.80 8.77
CA LEU A 102 11.91 -10.39 8.51
C LEU A 102 12.67 -10.23 7.18
N ALA A 103 13.61 -11.12 6.86
CA ALA A 103 14.35 -11.08 5.59
C ALA A 103 13.48 -11.34 4.36
N THR A 104 12.39 -12.12 4.50
CA THR A 104 11.41 -12.35 3.43
C THR A 104 10.36 -11.24 3.28
N GLN A 105 10.15 -10.42 4.32
CA GLN A 105 9.14 -9.36 4.34
C GLN A 105 9.71 -7.96 4.06
N LEU A 106 11.04 -7.80 4.11
CA LEU A 106 11.72 -6.55 3.83
C LEU A 106 12.47 -6.64 2.49
N PRO A 107 12.04 -5.94 1.42
CA PRO A 107 12.75 -5.94 0.14
C PRO A 107 14.13 -5.26 0.18
N VAL A 108 14.64 -4.88 1.36
CA VAL A 108 15.85 -4.05 1.54
C VAL A 108 17.11 -4.88 1.82
N PHE A 109 17.03 -6.22 1.82
CA PHE A 109 18.21 -7.09 1.90
C PHE A 109 18.44 -7.97 0.66
N VAL A 110 17.98 -7.52 -0.51
CA VAL A 110 18.58 -7.91 -1.79
C VAL A 110 19.54 -6.78 -2.18
N ARG A 111 20.78 -6.84 -1.70
CA ARG A 111 21.85 -5.90 -2.06
C ARG A 111 22.65 -6.42 -3.25
N ASN A 112 22.98 -5.46 -4.12
CA ASN A 112 24.00 -5.37 -5.16
C ASN A 112 23.71 -6.05 -6.51
#